data_AF-A0A1C6H6B5-F1
#
_entry.id   AF-A0A1C6H6B5-F1
#
_cell.length_a   1.000
_cell.length_b   1.000
_cell.length_c   1.000
_cell.angle_alpha   90.00
_cell.angle_beta   90.00
_cell.angle_gamma   90.00
#
_symmetry.space_group_name_H-M   'P 1'
#
loop_
_entity.id
_entity.type
_entity.pdbx_description
1 polymer ?
#
loop_
_entity_poly.entity_id
_entity_poly.type
_entity_poly.pdbx_seq_one_letter_code
_entity_poly.pdbx_strand_id
1 'polypeptide(L)' 'MDKKSCNTSIKCTVSSCAYHNAPQNCCSLDSIKVGCCDCTPTKCEGTECASFKLGQVR' A
#
# COMPACT_ATOMS: atom_id res chain seq x y z
N MET A 1 1.61 -15.43 -16.05
CA MET A 1 1.31 -15.88 -14.66
C MET A 1 2.25 -15.10 -13.77
N ASP A 2 1.93 -13.83 -13.64
CA ASP A 2 2.80 -12.82 -13.04
C ASP A 2 2.39 -12.78 -11.58
N LYS A 3 2.89 -13.76 -10.83
CA LYS A 3 2.73 -13.84 -9.38
C LYS A 3 3.46 -12.64 -8.82
N LYS A 4 2.73 -11.52 -8.70
CA LYS A 4 3.15 -10.28 -8.04
C LYS A 4 3.49 -10.67 -6.61
N SER A 5 4.76 -11.01 -6.40
CA SER A 5 5.23 -11.67 -5.20
C SER A 5 4.97 -10.73 -4.03
N CYS A 6 4.38 -11.26 -2.96
CA CYS A 6 4.20 -10.52 -1.72
C CYS A 6 5.53 -9.92 -1.28
N ASN A 7 5.60 -8.60 -1.21
CA ASN A 7 6.71 -7.94 -0.58
C ASN A 7 6.48 -7.94 0.94
N THR A 8 7.10 -8.89 1.63
CA THR A 8 6.96 -9.05 3.08
C THR A 8 7.53 -7.88 3.88
N SER A 9 8.35 -7.03 3.26
CA SER A 9 8.81 -5.76 3.84
C SER A 9 7.76 -4.65 3.78
N ILE A 10 6.71 -4.80 2.96
CA ILE A 10 5.63 -3.83 2.81
C ILE A 10 4.31 -4.47 3.27
N LYS A 11 4.05 -4.39 4.58
CA LYS A 11 2.78 -4.86 5.15
C LYS A 11 1.64 -3.96 4.69
N CYS A 12 0.56 -4.57 4.24
CA CYS A 12 -0.62 -3.86 3.75
C CYS A 12 -1.84 -4.68 4.15
N THR A 13 -2.69 -4.10 5.00
CA THR A 13 -3.97 -4.67 5.43
C THR A 13 -5.17 -4.00 4.76
N VAL A 14 -4.91 -3.04 3.86
CA VAL A 14 -5.95 -2.29 3.16
C VAL A 14 -6.52 -3.17 2.05
N SER A 15 -7.69 -3.78 2.31
CA SER A 15 -8.37 -4.67 1.38
C SER A 15 -8.76 -3.98 0.05
N SER A 16 -8.96 -2.66 0.07
CA SER A 16 -9.24 -1.85 -1.11
C SER A 16 -7.98 -1.45 -1.90
N CYS A 17 -6.77 -1.85 -1.49
CA CYS A 17 -5.56 -1.55 -2.24
C CYS A 17 -5.42 -2.49 -3.46
N ALA A 18 -5.21 -1.92 -4.65
CA ALA A 18 -5.04 -2.65 -5.92
C ALA A 18 -3.83 -3.60 -5.93
N TYR A 19 -2.90 -3.43 -4.99
CA TYR A 19 -1.70 -4.22 -4.84
C TYR A 19 -1.73 -5.15 -3.62
N HIS A 20 -2.84 -5.16 -2.88
CA HIS A 20 -2.99 -5.97 -1.68
C HIS A 20 -2.97 -7.45 -2.03
N ASN A 21 -2.06 -8.17 -1.39
CA ASN A 21 -2.00 -9.62 -1.41
C ASN A 21 -2.65 -10.15 -0.12
N ALA A 22 -3.97 -10.34 -0.18
CA ALA A 22 -4.80 -10.74 0.95
C ALA A 22 -4.30 -11.98 1.72
N PRO A 23 -3.80 -13.05 1.08
CA PRO A 23 -3.33 -14.24 1.80
C PRO A 23 -2.17 -13.96 2.76
N GLN A 24 -1.38 -12.91 2.53
CA GLN A 24 -0.17 -12.62 3.31
C GLN A 24 -0.15 -11.21 3.91
N ASN A 25 -1.26 -10.45 3.82
CA ASN A 25 -1.41 -9.09 4.36
C ASN A 25 -0.24 -8.16 4.01
N CYS A 26 0.15 -8.16 2.75
CA CYS A 26 1.28 -7.42 2.23
C CYS A 26 0.93 -6.74 0.90
N CYS A 27 1.80 -5.83 0.48
CA CYS A 27 1.74 -5.19 -0.82
C CYS A 27 2.59 -6.00 -1.81
N SER A 28 2.17 -6.08 -3.06
CA SER A 28 2.94 -6.69 -4.15
C SER A 28 3.92 -5.73 -4.84
N LEU A 29 4.04 -4.49 -4.32
CA LEU A 29 5.00 -3.51 -4.80
C LEU A 29 6.40 -3.80 -4.24
N ASP A 30 7.44 -3.61 -5.05
CA ASP A 30 8.83 -3.68 -4.59
C ASP A 30 9.21 -2.52 -3.65
N SER A 31 8.57 -1.37 -3.84
CA SER A 31 8.77 -0.16 -3.03
C SER A 31 7.49 0.66 -2.91
N ILE A 32 7.33 1.40 -1.82
CA ILE A 32 6.27 2.40 -1.65
C ILE A 32 6.85 3.80 -1.59
N LYS A 33 6.08 4.76 -2.09
CA LYS A 33 6.28 6.17 -1.81
C LYS A 33 5.38 6.55 -0.65
N VAL A 34 5.95 7.17 0.38
CA VAL A 34 5.18 7.80 1.45
C VAL A 34 4.89 9.23 1.05
N GLY A 35 3.63 9.63 1.16
CA GLY A 35 3.15 10.99 0.94
C GLY A 35 2.52 11.55 2.19
N CYS A 36 1.98 12.76 2.07
CA CYS A 36 1.26 13.44 3.13
C CYS A 36 0.08 14.19 2.50
N CYS A 37 -1.06 14.20 3.19
CA CYS A 37 -2.31 14.69 2.63
C CYS A 37 -2.24 16.20 2.36
N ASP A 38 -1.80 17.03 3.32
CA ASP A 38 -1.88 18.49 3.13
C ASP A 38 -0.90 19.37 3.95
N CYS A 39 -0.04 18.84 4.84
CA CYS A 39 0.85 19.67 5.67
C CYS A 39 2.12 18.93 6.12
N THR A 40 3.12 19.63 6.63
CA THR A 40 4.28 19.03 7.30
C THR A 40 3.83 17.99 8.33
N PRO A 41 4.07 16.67 8.11
CA PRO A 41 3.56 15.65 9.01
C PRO A 41 4.34 15.73 10.32
N THR A 42 3.65 16.06 11.41
CA THR A 42 4.22 16.02 12.77
C THR A 42 3.92 14.71 13.48
N LYS A 43 3.07 13.87 12.88
CA LYS A 43 2.67 12.55 13.39
C LYS A 43 2.56 11.54 12.25
N CYS A 44 2.72 10.26 12.57
CA CYS A 44 2.67 9.16 11.61
C CYS A 44 1.31 9.06 10.91
N GLU A 45 0.22 9.41 11.58
CA GLU A 45 -1.14 9.39 11.03
C GLU A 45 -1.33 10.40 9.89
N GLY A 46 -0.47 11.42 9.81
CA GLY A 46 -0.43 12.36 8.69
C GLY A 46 0.34 11.84 7.48
N THR A 47 1.02 10.69 7.59
CA THR A 47 1.73 10.06 6.47
C THR A 47 0.88 8.97 5.85
N GLU A 48 0.78 8.97 4.52
CA GLU A 48 -0.01 8.01 3.77
C GLU A 48 0.83 7.32 2.68
N CYS A 49 0.36 6.18 2.17
CA CYS A 49 1.02 5.53 1.06
C CYS A 49 0.65 6.27 -0.24
N ALA A 50 1.55 7.11 -0.76
CA ALA A 50 1.38 7.79 -2.04
C ALA A 50 1.41 6.83 -3.25
N SER A 51 1.87 5.58 -3.05
CA SER A 51 1.74 4.50 -4.03
C SER A 51 0.39 3.78 -3.94
N PHE A 52 -0.50 4.18 -3.03
CA PHE A 52 -1.82 3.59 -2.89
C PHE A 52 -2.62 3.80 -4.18
N LYS A 53 -3.24 2.72 -4.64
CA LYS A 53 -4.18 2.74 -5.74
C LYS A 53 -5.41 1.97 -5.30
N LEU A 54 -6.58 2.57 -5.48
CA LEU A 54 -7.83 1.86 -5.22
C LEU A 54 -7.95 0.69 -6.19
N GLY A 55 -8.14 -0.52 -5.65
CA GLY A 55 -8.51 -1.69 -6.43
C GLY A 55 -9.84 -1.44 -7.11
N GLN A 56 -9.97 -1.80 -8.38
CA GLN A 56 -11.26 -1.67 -9.04
C GLN A 56 -12.25 -2.60 -8.36
N VAL A 57 -13.22 -2.01 -7.66
CA VAL A 57 -14.43 -2.70 -7.22
C VAL A 57 -15.21 -2.98 -8.52
N ARG A 58 -15.26 -4.24 -8.93
CA ARG A 58 -16.18 -4.69 -9.98
C ARG A 58 -17.57 -4.87 -9.41
#